data_AF-A0A922SKX7-F1
#
_entry.id   AF-A0A922SKX7-F1
#
_cell.length_a   1.000
_cell.length_b   1.000
_cell.length_c   1.000
_cell.angle_alpha   90.00
_cell.angle_beta   90.00
_cell.angle_gamma   90.00
#
_symmetry.space_group_name_H-M   'P 1'
#
loop_
_entity.id
_entity.type
_entity.pdbx_description
1 polymer ?
#
loop_
_entity_poly.entity_id
_entity_poly.type
_entity_poly.pdbx_seq_one_letter_code
_entity_poly.pdbx_strand_id
1 'polypeptide(L)'
;MLASYVVLAVSLVVAANAYSTGAPESVCGDMVPKHPVPPQSTPPPYKITTSTQTAKAGTPLEIVISGNGPANKIRGLLAQARAGDKPIGKFTLKPSDPFAQLLNCGEPGVSTKTFLLVKLSR
;
A
#
# COMPACT_ATOMS: atom_id res chain seq x y z
N MET A 1 40.32 -8.96 -12.38
CA MET A 1 39.76 -7.73 -12.99
C MET A 1 38.38 -7.96 -13.60
N LEU A 2 38.21 -8.85 -14.60
CA LEU A 2 36.90 -9.15 -15.22
C LEU A 2 35.86 -9.73 -14.25
N ALA A 3 36.26 -10.66 -13.38
CA ALA A 3 35.36 -11.28 -12.39
C ALA A 3 34.71 -10.25 -11.44
N SER A 4 35.43 -9.21 -11.06
CA SER A 4 34.94 -8.15 -10.19
C SER A 4 33.85 -7.30 -10.85
N TYR A 5 33.96 -7.03 -12.16
CA TYR A 5 32.94 -6.32 -12.93
C TYR A 5 31.67 -7.15 -13.11
N VAL A 6 31.80 -8.47 -13.30
CA VAL A 6 30.65 -9.39 -13.40
C VAL A 6 29.90 -9.46 -12.06
N VAL A 7 30.61 -9.54 -10.92
CA VAL A 7 30.00 -9.53 -9.59
C VAL A 7 29.31 -8.20 -9.28
N LEU A 8 29.88 -7.06 -9.70
CA LEU A 8 29.26 -5.75 -9.54
C LEU A 8 27.99 -5.61 -10.39
N ALA A 9 27.99 -6.11 -11.64
CA ALA A 9 26.83 -6.06 -12.53
C ALA A 9 25.68 -6.96 -12.04
N VAL A 10 25.99 -8.13 -11.46
CA VAL A 10 24.98 -9.07 -10.92
C VAL A 10 24.36 -8.56 -9.62
N SER A 11 25.10 -7.80 -8.80
CA SER A 11 24.57 -7.24 -7.54
C SER A 11 23.58 -6.08 -7.73
N LEU A 12 23.56 -5.42 -8.89
CA LEU A 12 22.56 -4.39 -9.21
C LEU A 12 21.15 -4.94 -9.48
N VAL A 13 20.99 -6.25 -9.73
CA VAL A 13 19.71 -6.84 -10.17
C VAL A 13 18.74 -7.10 -9.01
N VAL A 14 19.19 -7.03 -7.74
CA VAL A 14 18.38 -7.41 -6.56
C VAL A 14 17.89 -6.20 -5.74
N ALA A 15 18.01 -4.98 -6.27
CA ALA A 15 17.44 -3.81 -5.62
C ALA A 15 15.93 -3.73 -5.91
N ALA A 16 15.11 -4.26 -5.01
CA ALA A 16 13.68 -3.96 -4.97
C ALA A 16 13.51 -2.48 -4.60
N ASN A 17 13.42 -1.63 -5.62
CA ASN A 17 13.18 -0.20 -5.44
C ASN A 17 11.75 0.01 -4.92
N ALA A 18 11.58 0.19 -3.62
CA ALA A 18 10.40 0.85 -3.07
C ALA A 18 10.48 2.33 -3.48
N TYR A 19 9.97 2.65 -4.67
CA TYR A 19 9.99 4.02 -5.18
C TYR A 19 9.17 4.93 -4.26
N SER A 20 9.71 6.13 -3.99
CA SER A 20 9.06 7.16 -3.16
C SER A 20 7.71 7.63 -3.73
N THR A 21 7.40 7.27 -4.98
CA THR A 21 6.13 7.54 -5.66
C THR A 21 5.01 6.62 -5.19
N GLY A 22 5.33 5.53 -4.50
CA GLY A 22 4.41 4.49 -4.05
C GLY A 22 3.86 3.62 -5.19
N ALA A 23 2.72 2.95 -4.98
CA ALA A 23 2.21 1.93 -5.89
C ALA A 23 1.67 2.53 -7.21
N PRO A 24 1.92 1.90 -8.37
CA PRO A 24 1.38 2.35 -9.65
C PRO A 24 -0.12 2.07 -9.78
N GLU A 25 -0.82 2.83 -10.62
CA GLU A 25 -2.26 2.62 -10.87
C GLU A 25 -2.57 1.25 -11.50
N SER A 26 -1.60 0.61 -12.16
CA SER A 26 -1.77 -0.71 -12.77
C SER A 26 -2.05 -1.84 -11.75
N VAL A 27 -1.79 -1.63 -10.45
CA VAL A 27 -2.05 -2.62 -9.39
C VAL A 27 -3.38 -2.41 -8.67
N CYS A 28 -4.18 -1.42 -9.09
CA CYS A 28 -5.48 -1.14 -8.48
C CYS A 28 -6.42 -2.36 -8.53
N GLY A 29 -6.44 -3.10 -9.63
CA GLY A 29 -7.37 -4.24 -9.78
C GLY A 29 -7.06 -5.37 -8.81
N ASP A 30 -5.84 -5.89 -8.88
CA ASP A 30 -5.44 -7.12 -8.18
C ASP A 30 -4.85 -6.88 -6.79
N MET A 31 -4.45 -5.65 -6.45
CA MET A 31 -3.72 -5.32 -5.22
C MET A 31 -2.39 -6.10 -5.07
N VAL A 32 -1.82 -6.60 -6.17
CA VAL A 32 -0.62 -7.44 -6.15
C VAL A 32 0.62 -6.59 -6.41
N PRO A 33 1.57 -6.53 -5.45
CA PRO A 33 2.88 -5.94 -5.68
C PRO A 33 3.59 -6.65 -6.84
N LYS A 34 4.08 -5.89 -7.83
CA LYS A 34 4.77 -6.44 -9.02
C LYS A 34 6.26 -6.64 -8.78
N HIS A 35 6.60 -7.42 -7.74
CA HIS A 35 7.97 -7.80 -7.41
C HIS A 35 8.10 -9.33 -7.34
N PRO A 36 9.29 -9.92 -7.59
CA PRO A 36 9.47 -11.37 -7.74
C PRO A 36 9.57 -12.11 -6.39
N VAL A 37 8.68 -11.79 -5.44
CA VAL A 37 8.64 -12.42 -4.11
C VAL A 37 7.21 -12.93 -3.89
N PRO A 38 7.05 -14.17 -3.43
CA PRO A 38 5.72 -14.73 -3.16
C PRO A 38 4.99 -13.94 -2.06
N PRO A 39 3.64 -14.00 -2.04
CA PRO A 39 2.86 -13.45 -0.94
C PRO A 39 3.32 -14.00 0.41
N GLN A 40 3.25 -13.16 1.44
CA GLN A 40 3.60 -13.57 2.80
C GLN A 40 2.63 -14.67 3.29
N SER A 41 3.18 -15.74 3.86
CA SER A 41 2.42 -16.87 4.43
C SER A 41 2.31 -16.86 5.96
N THR A 42 3.07 -16.01 6.63
CA THR A 42 3.03 -15.82 8.09
C THR A 42 2.05 -14.71 8.49
N PRO A 43 1.61 -14.66 9.76
CA PRO A 43 0.76 -13.57 10.24
C PRO A 43 1.35 -12.19 9.91
N PRO A 44 0.53 -11.23 9.45
CA PRO A 44 1.03 -9.91 9.08
C PRO A 44 1.65 -9.21 10.29
N PRO A 45 2.79 -8.49 10.11
CA PRO A 45 3.46 -7.76 11.18
C PRO A 45 2.73 -6.45 11.57
N TYR A 46 1.47 -6.31 11.21
CA TYR A 46 0.63 -5.14 11.45
C TYR A 46 -0.79 -5.55 11.84
N LYS A 47 -1.51 -4.61 12.45
CA LYS A 47 -2.94 -4.72 12.78
C LYS A 47 -3.71 -3.58 12.15
N ILE A 48 -4.94 -3.87 11.78
CA ILE A 48 -5.92 -2.90 11.28
C ILE A 48 -7.03 -2.82 12.31
N THR A 49 -7.33 -1.61 12.78
CA THR A 49 -8.43 -1.35 13.70
C THR A 49 -9.35 -0.30 13.12
N THR A 50 -10.64 -0.42 13.40
CA THR A 50 -11.66 0.52 12.94
C THR A 50 -12.42 1.10 14.13
N SER A 51 -12.94 2.33 14.00
CA SER A 51 -13.71 2.95 15.09
C SER A 51 -15.05 2.26 15.36
N THR A 52 -15.58 1.47 14.41
CA THR A 52 -16.74 0.59 14.58
C THR A 52 -16.59 -0.67 13.71
N GLN A 53 -17.28 -1.74 14.08
CA GLN A 53 -17.36 -2.99 13.32
C GLN A 53 -18.40 -2.95 12.19
N THR A 54 -19.28 -1.95 12.17
CA THR A 54 -20.34 -1.79 11.17
C THR A 54 -20.12 -0.52 10.35
N ALA A 55 -19.97 -0.69 9.03
CA ALA A 55 -19.93 0.42 8.09
C ALA A 55 -21.35 0.85 7.72
N LYS A 56 -21.64 2.15 7.81
CA LYS A 56 -22.92 2.74 7.38
C LYS A 56 -22.67 3.71 6.23
N ALA A 57 -23.46 3.60 5.16
CA ALA A 57 -23.36 4.49 4.01
C ALA A 57 -23.43 5.97 4.43
N GLY A 58 -22.55 6.80 3.86
CA GLY A 58 -22.46 8.23 4.17
C GLY A 58 -21.85 8.58 5.53
N THR A 59 -21.53 7.59 6.37
CA THR A 59 -20.89 7.83 7.67
C THR A 59 -19.40 7.52 7.58
N PRO A 60 -18.50 8.47 7.90
CA PRO A 60 -17.07 8.21 7.93
C PRO A 60 -16.70 7.15 8.99
N LEU A 61 -15.74 6.30 8.65
CA LEU A 61 -15.15 5.30 9.53
C LEU A 61 -13.65 5.60 9.65
N GLU A 62 -13.13 5.70 10.87
CA GLU A 62 -11.69 5.81 11.05
C GLU A 62 -11.04 4.43 10.95
N ILE A 63 -9.98 4.34 10.14
CA ILE A 63 -9.17 3.14 9.96
C ILE A 63 -7.76 3.48 10.42
N VAL A 64 -7.23 2.70 11.35
CA VAL A 64 -5.87 2.84 11.85
C VAL A 64 -5.10 1.57 11.52
N ILE A 65 -3.95 1.73 10.87
CA ILE A 65 -3.03 0.64 10.54
C ILE A 65 -1.75 0.88 11.32
N SER A 66 -1.33 -0.10 12.13
CA SER A 66 -0.16 0.03 12.99
C SER A 66 0.65 -1.25 13.01
N GLY A 67 1.97 -1.12 13.19
CA GLY A 67 2.84 -2.27 13.43
C GLY A 67 2.48 -2.98 14.74
N ASN A 68 2.77 -4.28 14.83
CA ASN A 68 2.53 -5.05 16.05
C ASN A 68 3.43 -4.63 17.23
N GLY A 69 4.56 -3.98 16.95
CA GLY A 69 5.46 -3.41 17.95
C GLY A 69 6.50 -2.47 17.35
N PRO A 70 7.44 -1.94 18.15
CA PRO A 70 8.43 -0.93 17.72
C PRO A 70 9.33 -1.38 16.56
N ALA A 71 9.57 -2.69 16.44
CA ALA A 71 10.37 -3.28 15.35
C ALA A 71 9.58 -3.42 14.04
N ASN A 72 8.24 -3.41 14.08
CA ASN A 72 7.40 -3.63 12.91
C ASN A 72 6.99 -2.30 12.25
N LYS A 73 7.99 -1.56 11.76
CA LYS A 73 7.75 -0.29 11.07
C LYS A 73 7.17 -0.56 9.68
N ILE A 74 5.97 -0.06 9.43
CA ILE A 74 5.38 -0.05 8.09
C ILE A 74 6.18 0.97 7.26
N ARG A 75 6.71 0.56 6.10
CA ARG A 75 7.47 1.44 5.19
C ARG A 75 6.61 1.95 4.02
N GLY A 76 5.55 1.21 3.73
CA GLY A 76 4.53 1.60 2.79
C GLY A 76 3.36 0.64 2.88
N LEU A 77 2.20 1.10 2.44
CA LEU A 77 1.01 0.25 2.32
C LEU A 77 0.18 0.69 1.12
N LEU A 78 -0.55 -0.25 0.56
CA LEU A 78 -1.65 -0.01 -0.35
C LEU A 78 -2.89 -0.62 0.31
N ALA A 79 -3.89 0.20 0.60
CA ALA A 79 -5.13 -0.24 1.23
C ALA A 79 -6.34 0.06 0.36
N GLN A 80 -7.30 -0.87 0.40
CA GLN A 80 -8.54 -0.80 -0.34
C GLN A 80 -9.68 -1.35 0.51
N ALA A 81 -10.83 -0.70 0.50
CA ALA A 81 -12.05 -1.24 1.08
C ALA A 81 -12.83 -2.02 0.01
N ARG A 82 -13.32 -3.21 0.36
CA ARG A 82 -14.08 -4.07 -0.55
C ARG A 82 -15.34 -4.64 0.11
N ALA A 83 -16.37 -4.86 -0.70
CA ALA A 83 -17.51 -5.72 -0.38
C ALA A 83 -17.46 -6.94 -1.31
N GLY A 84 -17.06 -8.10 -0.77
CA GLY A 84 -16.60 -9.21 -1.61
C GLY A 84 -15.36 -8.78 -2.41
N ASP A 85 -15.39 -8.98 -3.72
CA ASP A 85 -14.32 -8.56 -4.63
C ASP A 85 -14.47 -7.13 -5.15
N LYS A 86 -15.61 -6.47 -4.88
CA LYS A 86 -15.91 -5.15 -5.41
C LYS A 86 -15.27 -4.05 -4.55
N PRO A 87 -14.45 -3.16 -5.14
CA PRO A 87 -13.96 -1.94 -4.46
C PRO A 87 -15.13 -1.05 -4.05
N ILE A 88 -15.13 -0.54 -2.81
CA ILE A 88 -16.19 0.35 -2.31
C ILE A 88 -15.63 1.52 -1.51
N GLY A 89 -16.45 2.55 -1.37
CA GLY A 89 -16.14 3.71 -0.53
C GLY A 89 -15.05 4.61 -1.10
N LYS A 90 -14.66 5.58 -0.30
CA LYS A 90 -13.66 6.59 -0.64
C LYS A 90 -12.82 6.89 0.60
N PHE A 91 -11.50 6.86 0.45
CA PHE A 91 -10.61 7.31 1.51
C PHE A 91 -10.50 8.83 1.49
N THR A 92 -10.44 9.41 2.68
CA THR A 92 -10.08 10.80 2.91
C THR A 92 -8.90 10.84 3.86
N LEU A 93 -7.94 11.72 3.58
CA LEU A 93 -6.80 11.94 4.44
C LEU A 93 -7.08 13.06 5.44
N LYS A 94 -6.42 13.00 6.59
CA LYS A 94 -6.30 14.18 7.45
C LYS A 94 -5.58 15.28 6.66
N PRO A 95 -5.95 16.56 6.82
CA PRO A 95 -5.23 17.65 6.17
C PRO A 95 -3.73 17.54 6.46
N SER A 96 -2.89 17.55 5.43
CA SER A 96 -1.43 17.48 5.53
C SER A 96 -0.86 16.19 6.16
N ASP A 97 -1.52 15.03 5.96
CA ASP A 97 -0.94 13.73 6.34
C ASP A 97 0.42 13.53 5.63
N PRO A 98 1.56 13.50 6.36
CA PRO A 98 2.88 13.41 5.75
C PRO A 98 3.22 11.98 5.32
N PHE A 99 2.40 11.02 5.73
CA PHE A 99 2.64 9.61 5.51
C PHE A 99 1.76 9.07 4.41
N ALA A 100 0.66 9.72 4.05
CA ALA A 100 -0.32 9.13 3.15
C ALA A 100 -0.67 9.98 1.93
N GLN A 101 -0.95 9.31 0.82
CA GLN A 101 -1.47 9.87 -0.42
C GLN A 101 -2.60 8.98 -0.95
N LEU A 102 -3.52 9.55 -1.69
CA LEU A 102 -4.59 8.79 -2.35
C LEU A 102 -4.11 8.33 -3.72
N LEU A 103 -4.34 7.06 -4.05
CA LEU A 103 -4.11 6.53 -5.39
C LEU A 103 -5.41 6.58 -6.19
N ASN A 104 -5.33 7.06 -7.44
CA ASN A 104 -6.49 7.17 -8.31
C ASN A 104 -6.70 5.85 -9.06
N CYS A 105 -7.55 5.02 -8.49
CA CYS A 105 -7.91 3.73 -9.05
C CYS A 105 -9.33 3.80 -9.61
N GLY A 106 -9.50 4.35 -10.82
CA GLY A 106 -10.80 4.49 -11.47
C GLY A 106 -10.73 4.35 -12.99
N GLU A 107 -11.87 4.02 -13.59
CA GLU A 107 -12.09 4.18 -15.05
C GLU A 107 -12.13 5.68 -15.41
N PRO A 108 -11.80 6.07 -16.66
CA PRO A 108 -11.97 7.45 -17.11
C PRO A 108 -13.40 7.95 -16.81
N GLY A 109 -13.52 8.92 -15.89
CA GLY A 109 -14.81 9.53 -15.53
C GLY A 109 -15.43 9.09 -14.19
N VAL A 110 -14.91 8.07 -13.49
CA VAL A 110 -15.39 7.67 -12.16
C VAL A 110 -14.29 7.86 -11.12
N SER A 111 -14.30 9.03 -10.46
CA SER A 111 -13.27 9.43 -9.49
C SER A 111 -13.50 8.83 -8.10
N THR A 112 -13.67 7.51 -8.01
CA THR A 112 -13.72 6.82 -6.72
C THR A 112 -12.27 6.62 -6.25
N LYS A 113 -11.76 7.55 -5.44
CA LYS A 113 -10.44 7.44 -4.79
C LYS A 113 -10.50 6.35 -3.70
N THR A 114 -10.49 5.11 -4.16
CA THR A 114 -10.77 3.92 -3.32
C THR A 114 -9.52 3.39 -2.63
N PHE A 115 -8.35 4.00 -2.85
CA PHE A 115 -7.08 3.47 -2.37
C PHE A 115 -6.25 4.49 -1.63
N LEU A 116 -5.71 4.04 -0.52
CA LEU A 116 -4.79 4.77 0.32
C LEU A 116 -3.39 4.19 0.12
N LEU A 117 -2.46 5.04 -0.28
CA LEU A 117 -1.07 4.73 -0.46
C LEU A 117 -0.26 5.50 0.60
N VAL A 118 0.31 4.81 1.59
CA VAL A 118 1.14 5.48 2.60
C VAL A 118 2.59 5.53 2.13
N LYS A 119 3.07 6.73 1.82
CA LYS A 119 4.48 7.10 1.63
C LYS A 119 5.11 7.43 2.99
N LEU A 120 5.87 6.51 3.58
CA LEU A 120 6.72 6.86 4.72
C LEU A 120 8.10 7.27 4.21
N SER A 121 8.45 8.55 4.40
CA SER A 121 9.82 9.05 4.27
C SER A 121 10.76 8.17 5.10
N ARG A 122 11.90 7.81 4.51
CA ARG A 122 12.89 6.90 5.11
C ARG A 122 13.25 7.30 6.55
#